data_AF-A0AA51HJU3-F1
#
_entry.id   AF-A0AA51HJU3-F1
#
_cell.length_a   1.000
_cell.length_b   1.000
_cell.length_c   1.000
_cell.angle_alpha   90.00
_cell.angle_beta   90.00
_cell.angle_gamma   90.00
#
_symmetry.space_group_name_H-M   'P 1'
#
loop_
_entity.id
_entity.type
_entity.pdbx_description
1 polymer ?
#
loop_
_entity_poly.entity_id
_entity_poly.type
_entity_poly.pdbx_seq_one_letter_code
_entity_poly.pdbx_strand_id
1 'polypeptide(L)'
;MNKTVSSIQSQKNYQLWCKCMALGERTGCHQLPERSFFYKGYQLPVCARCTGVLMGYLLASPCYILFGFHIVFSIFSCICILTDWVIQACKIKSSTNNRRLITGIFGGYGIMTLQIALIKKLIFILK
;
A
#
# COMPACT_ATOMS: atom_id res chain seq x y z
N MET A 1 -36.74 -19.35 -2.75
CA MET A 1 -35.32 -19.77 -2.81
C MET A 1 -34.32 -18.61 -2.90
N ASN A 2 -34.60 -17.50 -3.61
CA ASN A 2 -33.62 -16.41 -3.83
C ASN A 2 -33.17 -15.64 -2.57
N LYS A 3 -34.03 -15.48 -1.55
CA LYS A 3 -33.68 -14.74 -0.31
C LYS A 3 -32.66 -15.50 0.56
N THR A 4 -32.78 -16.81 0.67
CA THR A 4 -31.88 -17.67 1.47
C THR A 4 -30.50 -17.80 0.83
N VAL A 5 -30.42 -17.88 -0.50
CA VAL A 5 -29.13 -17.90 -1.22
C VAL A 5 -28.41 -16.55 -1.11
N SER A 6 -29.15 -15.45 -1.21
CA SER A 6 -28.62 -14.09 -1.01
C SER A 6 -28.06 -13.88 0.40
N SER A 7 -28.76 -14.36 1.45
CA SER A 7 -28.28 -14.24 2.83
C SER A 7 -27.03 -15.07 3.11
N ILE A 8 -26.95 -16.30 2.59
CA ILE A 8 -25.76 -17.16 2.72
C ILE A 8 -24.55 -16.53 2.01
N GLN A 9 -24.74 -15.99 0.81
CA GLN A 9 -23.66 -15.32 0.07
C GLN A 9 -23.16 -14.08 0.82
N SER A 10 -24.07 -13.29 1.38
CA SER A 10 -23.73 -12.14 2.22
C SER A 10 -22.88 -12.56 3.43
N GLN A 11 -23.28 -13.64 4.12
CA GLN A 11 -22.54 -14.13 5.28
C GLN A 11 -21.14 -14.66 4.92
N LYS A 12 -21.00 -15.37 3.79
CA LYS A 12 -19.69 -15.80 3.27
C LYS A 12 -18.80 -14.59 2.93
N ASN A 13 -19.35 -13.57 2.28
CA ASN A 13 -18.62 -12.35 1.95
C ASN A 13 -18.14 -11.62 3.20
N TYR A 14 -18.97 -11.52 4.24
CA TYR A 14 -18.60 -10.92 5.52
C TYR A 14 -17.47 -11.70 6.20
N GLN A 15 -17.53 -13.03 6.24
CA GLN A 15 -16.45 -13.85 6.80
C GLN A 15 -15.13 -13.68 6.03
N LEU A 16 -15.19 -13.63 4.69
CA LEU A 16 -14.03 -13.35 3.86
C LEU A 16 -13.46 -11.96 4.19
N TRP A 17 -14.32 -10.96 4.29
CA TRP A 17 -13.91 -9.61 4.68
C TRP A 17 -13.20 -9.58 6.04
N CYS A 18 -13.76 -10.22 7.08
CA CYS A 18 -13.11 -10.32 8.39
C CYS A 18 -11.72 -10.96 8.30
N LYS A 19 -11.55 -12.02 7.50
CA LYS A 19 -10.25 -12.66 7.28
C LYS A 19 -9.27 -11.72 6.59
N CYS A 20 -9.71 -11.01 5.55
CA CYS A 20 -8.89 -10.03 4.85
C CYS A 20 -8.49 -8.87 5.77
N MET A 21 -9.40 -8.35 6.59
CA MET A 21 -9.10 -7.32 7.58
C MET A 21 -8.06 -7.82 8.59
N ALA A 22 -8.23 -9.01 9.16
CA ALA A 22 -7.23 -9.57 10.08
C ALA A 22 -5.84 -9.71 9.43
N LEU A 23 -5.76 -10.07 8.14
CA LEU A 23 -4.50 -10.11 7.41
C LEU A 23 -3.88 -8.72 7.25
N GLY A 24 -4.69 -7.72 6.88
CA GLY A 24 -4.21 -6.35 6.72
C GLY A 24 -3.71 -5.73 8.02
N GLU A 25 -4.36 -6.00 9.15
CA GLU A 25 -3.94 -5.53 10.47
C GLU A 25 -2.55 -6.09 10.83
N ARG A 26 -2.32 -7.39 10.58
CA ARG A 26 -1.03 -8.07 10.83
C ARG A 26 0.14 -7.47 10.04
N THR A 27 -0.13 -6.72 8.98
CA THR A 27 0.91 -5.97 8.24
C THR A 27 1.29 -4.64 8.91
N GLY A 28 0.71 -4.32 10.07
CA GLY A 28 0.92 -3.06 10.80
C GLY A 28 -0.02 -1.93 10.34
N CYS A 29 -1.07 -2.24 9.59
CA CYS A 29 -2.04 -1.24 9.16
C CYS A 29 -3.08 -0.97 10.24
N HIS A 30 -3.25 0.29 10.64
CA HIS A 30 -4.23 0.71 11.65
C HIS A 30 -5.69 0.67 11.19
N GLN A 31 -5.94 0.48 9.88
CA GLN A 31 -7.30 0.32 9.32
C GLN A 31 -8.33 1.38 9.73
N LEU A 32 -7.89 2.62 9.97
CA LEU A 32 -8.78 3.72 10.30
C LEU A 32 -9.79 3.95 9.16
N PRO A 33 -11.11 3.92 9.42
CA PRO A 33 -12.15 4.08 8.39
C PRO A 33 -11.97 5.36 7.58
N GLU A 34 -11.69 6.48 8.23
CA GLU A 34 -11.52 7.79 7.60
C GLU A 34 -10.27 7.89 6.70
N ARG A 35 -9.37 6.90 6.78
CA ARG A 35 -8.13 6.81 5.97
C ARG A 35 -8.17 5.67 4.95
N SER A 36 -9.30 5.00 4.80
CA SER A 36 -9.45 3.77 4.01
C SER A 36 -10.42 3.98 2.85
N PHE A 37 -10.24 3.20 1.79
CA PHE A 37 -11.23 3.13 0.72
C PHE A 37 -12.30 2.10 1.06
N PHE A 38 -13.47 2.27 0.47
CA PHE A 38 -14.61 1.37 0.62
C PHE A 38 -15.04 0.87 -0.75
N TYR A 39 -15.36 -0.41 -0.84
CA TYR A 39 -15.89 -1.04 -2.03
C TYR A 39 -17.12 -1.86 -1.66
N LYS A 40 -18.26 -1.59 -2.30
CA LYS A 40 -19.55 -2.24 -2.03
C LYS A 40 -19.95 -2.24 -0.53
N GLY A 41 -19.67 -1.13 0.16
CA GLY A 41 -19.95 -0.97 1.59
C GLY A 41 -18.92 -1.60 2.54
N TYR A 42 -17.92 -2.33 2.01
CA TYR A 42 -16.85 -2.92 2.81
C TYR A 42 -15.59 -2.05 2.77
N GLN A 43 -14.98 -1.83 3.92
CA GLN A 43 -13.66 -1.22 3.99
C GLN A 43 -12.62 -2.15 3.35
N LEU A 44 -11.68 -1.60 2.58
CA LEU A 44 -10.52 -2.38 2.14
C LEU A 44 -9.69 -2.86 3.34
N PRO A 45 -9.00 -4.01 3.23
CA PRO A 45 -8.23 -4.60 4.33
C PRO A 45 -7.03 -3.74 4.77
N VAL A 46 -6.67 -2.71 4.03
CA VAL A 46 -5.62 -1.77 4.41
C VAL A 46 -6.04 -0.34 4.05
N CYS A 47 -5.44 0.64 4.71
CA CYS A 47 -5.73 2.05 4.46
C CYS A 47 -5.21 2.50 3.08
N ALA A 48 -5.71 3.64 2.59
CA ALA A 48 -5.38 4.18 1.27
C ALA A 48 -3.86 4.33 1.04
N ARG A 49 -3.08 4.65 2.09
CA ARG A 49 -1.62 4.73 1.99
C ARG A 49 -0.99 3.36 1.76
N CYS A 50 -1.37 2.38 2.57
CA CYS A 50 -0.87 1.01 2.43
C CYS A 50 -1.27 0.41 1.08
N THR A 51 -2.50 0.68 0.60
CA THR A 51 -2.91 0.34 -0.77
C THR A 51 -1.93 0.92 -1.80
N GLY A 52 -1.57 2.19 -1.66
CA GLY A 52 -0.58 2.83 -2.53
C GLY A 52 0.80 2.18 -2.45
N VAL A 53 1.30 1.90 -1.25
CA VAL A 53 2.61 1.24 -1.06
C VAL A 53 2.64 -0.13 -1.75
N LEU A 54 1.59 -0.94 -1.56
CA LEU A 54 1.42 -2.23 -2.23
C LEU A 54 1.43 -2.08 -3.76
N MET A 55 0.67 -1.13 -4.30
CA MET A 55 0.68 -0.83 -5.74
C MET A 55 2.08 -0.39 -6.23
N GLY A 56 2.75 0.49 -5.49
CA GLY A 56 4.11 0.94 -5.80
C GLY A 56 5.11 -0.21 -5.84
N TYR A 57 5.01 -1.16 -4.92
CA TYR A 57 5.84 -2.38 -4.90
C TYR A 57 5.62 -3.23 -6.15
N LEU A 58 4.36 -3.44 -6.53
CA LEU A 58 4.00 -4.20 -7.72
C LEU A 58 4.50 -3.54 -9.01
N LEU A 59 4.53 -2.20 -9.06
CA LEU A 59 5.03 -1.43 -10.21
C LEU A 59 6.56 -1.36 -10.26
N ALA A 60 7.24 -1.35 -9.11
CA ALA A 60 8.69 -1.19 -9.05
C ALA A 60 9.46 -2.31 -9.75
N SER A 61 9.06 -3.57 -9.56
CA SER A 61 9.74 -4.72 -10.15
C SER A 61 9.78 -4.71 -11.68
N PRO A 62 8.65 -4.61 -12.41
CA PRO A 62 8.68 -4.52 -13.87
C PRO A 62 9.41 -3.26 -14.35
N CYS A 63 9.20 -2.11 -13.70
CA CYS A 63 9.94 -0.88 -14.07
C CYS A 63 11.45 -1.04 -13.88
N TYR A 64 11.90 -1.70 -12.83
CA TYR A 64 13.32 -1.95 -12.59
C TYR A 64 13.92 -2.85 -13.67
N ILE A 65 13.18 -3.85 -14.14
CA ILE A 65 13.62 -4.75 -15.20
C ILE A 65 13.69 -4.03 -16.55
N LEU A 66 12.70 -3.20 -16.87
CA LEU A 66 12.57 -2.54 -18.17
C LEU A 66 13.44 -1.28 -18.31
N PHE A 67 13.56 -0.48 -17.25
CA PHE A 67 14.21 0.83 -17.28
C PHE A 67 15.49 0.88 -16.46
N GLY A 68 15.75 -0.13 -15.62
CA GLY A 68 16.92 -0.18 -14.77
C GLY A 68 16.76 0.57 -13.44
N PHE A 69 17.89 0.83 -12.79
CA PHE A 69 17.93 1.45 -11.47
C PHE A 69 18.06 2.97 -11.55
N HIS A 70 17.05 3.69 -11.06
CA HIS A 70 17.04 5.16 -11.02
C HIS A 70 17.07 5.70 -9.58
N ILE A 71 18.26 5.73 -8.97
CA ILE A 71 18.46 6.10 -7.55
C ILE A 71 17.84 7.44 -7.15
N VAL A 72 18.03 8.49 -7.97
CA VAL A 72 17.54 9.84 -7.67
C VAL A 72 16.01 9.85 -7.57
N PHE A 73 15.34 9.21 -8.53
CA PHE A 73 13.88 9.11 -8.54
C PHE A 73 13.35 8.27 -7.36
N SER A 74 14.05 7.19 -7.01
CA SER A 74 13.68 6.38 -5.84
C SER A 74 13.80 7.15 -4.53
N ILE A 75 14.90 7.89 -4.33
CA ILE A 75 15.09 8.74 -3.14
C ILE A 75 14.02 9.83 -3.09
N PHE A 76 13.78 10.53 -4.21
CA PHE A 76 12.73 11.54 -4.30
C PHE A 76 11.36 10.99 -3.92
N SER A 77 11.03 9.79 -4.42
CA SER A 77 9.75 9.13 -4.13
C SER A 77 9.60 8.78 -2.64
N CYS A 78 10.68 8.36 -1.98
CA CYS A 78 10.72 8.16 -0.53
C CYS A 78 10.52 9.47 0.25
N ILE A 79 11.11 10.57 -0.22
CA ILE A 79 10.94 11.89 0.39
C ILE A 79 9.47 12.36 0.27
N CYS A 80 8.81 12.11 -0.86
CA CYS A 80 7.40 12.47 -1.05
C CYS A 80 6.48 11.83 0.01
N ILE A 81 6.62 10.52 0.26
CA ILE A 81 5.81 9.84 1.28
C ILE A 81 6.17 10.30 2.70
N LEU A 82 7.46 10.50 2.97
CA LEU A 82 7.94 10.97 4.28
C LEU A 82 7.38 12.36 4.59
N THR A 83 7.39 13.26 3.60
CA THR A 83 6.87 14.62 3.74
C THR A 83 5.37 14.62 4.05
N ASP A 84 4.58 13.82 3.33
CA ASP A 84 3.15 13.69 3.63
C ASP A 84 2.89 13.07 5.01
N TRP A 85 3.76 12.15 5.45
CA TRP A 85 3.69 11.56 6.78
C TRP A 85 4.00 12.59 7.87
N VAL A 86 5.08 13.37 7.72
CA VAL A 86 5.49 14.44 8.65
C VAL A 86 4.41 15.52 8.76
N ILE A 87 3.86 15.99 7.64
CA ILE A 87 2.78 16.99 7.63
C ILE A 87 1.55 16.51 8.44
N GLN A 88 1.22 15.22 8.34
CA GLN A 88 0.13 14.63 9.12
C GLN A 88 0.49 14.41 10.58
N ALA A 89 1.72 13.97 10.88
CA ALA A 89 2.20 13.76 12.23
C ALA A 89 2.23 15.08 13.03
N CYS A 90 2.68 16.17 12.41
CA CYS A 90 2.66 17.52 12.97
C CYS A 90 1.26 18.15 13.02
N LYS A 91 0.20 17.45 12.58
CA LYS A 91 -1.20 17.93 12.53
C LYS A 91 -1.39 19.22 11.74
N ILE A 92 -0.46 19.56 10.84
CA ILE A 92 -0.51 20.80 10.04
C ILE A 92 -1.66 20.73 9.05
N LYS A 93 -1.80 19.60 8.34
CA LYS A 93 -2.85 19.41 7.34
C LYS A 93 -3.26 17.96 7.24
N SER A 94 -4.56 17.69 7.38
CA SER A 94 -5.11 16.37 7.14
C SER A 94 -4.86 15.93 5.68
N SER A 95 -4.64 14.63 5.48
CA SER A 95 -4.56 14.08 4.13
C SER A 95 -5.91 13.62 3.63
N THR A 96 -6.09 13.71 2.33
CA THR A 96 -7.16 13.02 1.60
C THR A 96 -6.69 11.61 1.25
N ASN A 97 -7.63 10.70 0.98
CA ASN A 97 -7.28 9.33 0.61
C ASN A 97 -6.56 9.26 -0.74
N ASN A 98 -6.88 10.15 -1.68
CA ASN A 98 -6.15 10.26 -2.95
C ASN A 98 -4.69 10.69 -2.73
N ARG A 99 -4.44 11.68 -1.87
CA ARG A 99 -3.06 12.08 -1.54
C ARG A 99 -2.29 10.96 -0.83
N ARG A 100 -2.95 10.22 0.08
CA ARG A 100 -2.37 9.03 0.73
C ARG A 100 -2.03 7.93 -0.28
N LEU A 101 -2.91 7.69 -1.24
CA LEU A 101 -2.71 6.70 -2.29
C LEU A 101 -1.52 7.09 -3.18
N ILE A 102 -1.50 8.31 -3.71
CA ILE A 102 -0.44 8.78 -4.62
C ILE A 102 0.91 8.75 -3.91
N THR A 103 1.01 9.38 -2.74
CA THR A 103 2.26 9.38 -1.95
C THR A 103 2.66 7.97 -1.54
N GLY A 104 1.68 7.10 -1.25
CA GLY A 104 1.88 5.67 -1.03
C GLY A 104 2.52 4.97 -2.23
N ILE A 105 2.03 5.20 -3.45
CA ILE A 105 2.58 4.62 -4.70
C ILE A 105 4.03 5.06 -4.88
N PHE A 106 4.32 6.35 -4.74
CA PHE A 106 5.70 6.86 -4.80
C PHE A 106 6.58 6.19 -3.73
N GLY A 107 6.16 6.22 -2.46
CA GLY A 107 6.93 5.61 -1.37
C GLY A 107 7.18 4.12 -1.58
N GLY A 108 6.16 3.38 -1.99
CA GLY A 108 6.27 1.96 -2.32
C GLY A 108 7.27 1.72 -3.44
N TYR A 109 7.12 2.45 -4.54
CA TYR A 109 8.03 2.34 -5.68
C TYR A 109 9.49 2.58 -5.26
N GLY A 110 9.74 3.72 -4.58
CA GLY A 110 11.08 4.10 -4.14
C GLY A 110 11.73 3.06 -3.23
N ILE A 111 11.00 2.57 -2.22
CA ILE A 111 11.51 1.58 -1.28
C ILE A 111 11.83 0.26 -1.98
N MET A 112 10.93 -0.29 -2.80
CA MET A 112 11.15 -1.57 -3.49
C MET A 112 12.32 -1.49 -4.46
N THR A 113 12.44 -0.42 -5.24
CA THR A 113 13.58 -0.21 -6.15
C THR A 113 14.91 -0.16 -5.40
N LEU A 114 14.98 0.52 -4.25
CA LEU A 114 16.17 0.54 -3.40
C LEU A 114 16.49 -0.84 -2.81
N GLN A 115 15.48 -1.59 -2.37
CA GLN A 115 15.64 -2.95 -1.84
C GLN A 115 16.21 -3.89 -2.90
N ILE A 116 15.69 -3.86 -4.13
CA ILE A 116 16.21 -4.68 -5.25
C ILE A 116 17.69 -4.34 -5.50
N ALA A 117 18.04 -3.05 -5.56
CA ALA A 117 19.42 -2.62 -5.78
C ALA A 117 20.36 -3.09 -4.65
N LEU A 118 19.92 -2.98 -3.40
CA LEU A 118 20.68 -3.45 -2.24
C LEU A 118 20.90 -4.97 -2.30
N ILE A 119 19.84 -5.75 -2.55
CA ILE A 119 19.94 -7.21 -2.65
C ILE A 119 20.89 -7.62 -3.77
N LYS A 120 20.81 -7.00 -4.95
CA LYS A 120 21.74 -7.26 -6.06
C LYS A 120 23.18 -6.96 -5.69
N LYS A 121 23.44 -5.85 -4.98
CA LYS A 121 24.78 -5.50 -4.50
C LYS A 121 25.29 -6.51 -3.47
N LEU A 122 24.45 -6.95 -2.53
CA LEU A 122 24.81 -7.97 -1.54
C LEU A 122 25.15 -9.31 -2.21
N ILE A 123 24.33 -9.77 -3.16
CA ILE A 123 24.60 -11.00 -3.93
C ILE A 123 25.92 -10.90 -4.69
N PHE A 124 26.23 -9.72 -5.26
CA PHE A 124 27.49 -9.51 -5.97
C PHE A 124 28.71 -9.54 -5.03
N ILE A 125 28.61 -9.02 -3.80
CA ILE A 125 29.70 -9.02 -2.81
C ILE A 125 29.92 -10.43 -2.21
N LEU A 126 28.84 -11.21 -2.09
CA LEU A 126 28.89 -12.57 -1.53
C LEU A 126 29.29 -13.65 -2.54
N LYS A 127 29.32 -13.31 -3.83
CA LYS A 127 29.85 -14.15 -4.91
C LYS A 127 31.33 -13.87 -5.10
#